data_AF-A0A497FAR2-F1
#
_entry.id   AF-A0A497FAR2-F1
#
_cell.length_a   1.000
_cell.length_b   1.000
_cell.length_c   1.000
_cell.angle_alpha   90.00
_cell.angle_beta   90.00
_cell.angle_gamma   90.00
#
_symmetry.space_group_name_H-M   'P 1'
#
loop_
_entity.id
_entity.type
_entity.pdbx_description
1 polymer ?
#
loop_
_entity_poly.entity_id
_entity_poly.type
_entity_poly.pdbx_seq_one_letter_code
_entity_poly.pdbx_strand_id
1 'polypeptide(L)'
;MIEGLMLLVVAVVAVATVVVYFRGRRINLVLMRDFIVKMENLFEPSDKEYVLLGYLVGFKAKFKVMRWNISDITWMLTLLPRQSLLYYPISKLTSKFDRLYISARLVFGPRATVHLISSDVYRKVIHQIKEASYLSHVTTTIGGKVFHVLYDDARFRDEVLDVIERCFGGDLRYLKHLAVNREYRNIYVFSEARLEVLGAVADFIKVLASSLVPRGV
;
A
#
# COMPACT_ATOMS: atom_id res chain seq x y z
N MET A 1 -44.16 13.11 -26.59
CA MET A 1 -43.98 12.25 -25.39
C MET A 1 -42.54 11.78 -25.20
N ILE A 2 -41.84 11.30 -26.24
CA ILE A 2 -40.45 10.82 -26.15
C ILE A 2 -39.46 11.93 -25.75
N GLU A 3 -39.60 13.14 -26.30
CA GLU A 3 -38.71 14.27 -25.98
C GLU A 3 -38.80 14.70 -24.51
N GLY A 4 -40.02 14.78 -23.95
CA GLY A 4 -40.23 15.10 -22.54
C GLY A 4 -39.65 14.03 -21.61
N LEU A 5 -39.74 12.75 -21.98
CA LEU A 5 -39.11 11.65 -21.25
C LEU A 5 -37.59 11.74 -21.31
N MET A 6 -37.01 12.04 -22.48
CA MET A 6 -35.56 12.21 -22.63
C MET A 6 -35.02 13.38 -21.79
N LEU A 7 -35.73 14.51 -21.79
CA LEU A 7 -35.38 15.67 -20.96
C LEU A 7 -35.44 15.33 -19.48
N LEU A 8 -36.47 14.58 -19.04
CA LEU A 8 -36.58 14.12 -17.66
C LEU A 8 -35.42 13.21 -17.26
N VAL A 9 -35.05 12.25 -18.12
CA VAL A 9 -33.91 11.35 -17.88
C VAL A 9 -32.60 12.12 -17.74
N VAL A 10 -32.34 13.07 -18.65
CA VAL A 10 -31.13 13.91 -18.58
C VAL A 10 -31.11 14.75 -17.30
N ALA A 11 -32.23 15.35 -16.92
CA ALA A 11 -32.34 16.14 -15.69
C ALA A 11 -32.05 15.27 -14.44
N VAL A 12 -32.62 14.07 -14.37
CA VAL A 12 -32.38 13.13 -13.26
C VAL A 12 -30.91 12.72 -13.19
N VAL A 13 -30.30 12.38 -14.33
CA VAL A 13 -28.87 12.00 -14.38
C VAL A 13 -27.97 13.16 -13.98
N ALA A 14 -28.30 14.39 -14.37
CA ALA A 14 -27.55 15.59 -14.00
C ALA A 14 -27.59 15.80 -12.47
N VAL A 15 -28.79 15.77 -11.86
CA VAL A 15 -28.94 15.90 -10.40
C VAL A 15 -28.21 14.77 -9.68
N ALA A 16 -28.36 13.52 -10.14
CA ALA A 16 -27.69 12.37 -9.56
C ALA A 16 -26.16 12.53 -9.61
N THR A 17 -25.61 13.02 -10.72
CA THR A 17 -24.18 13.26 -10.88
C THR A 17 -23.66 14.27 -9.86
N VAL A 18 -24.39 15.37 -9.64
CA VAL A 18 -24.02 16.39 -8.65
C VAL A 18 -24.02 15.82 -7.23
N VAL A 19 -25.07 15.10 -6.85
CA VAL A 19 -25.17 14.50 -5.50
C VAL A 19 -24.05 13.49 -5.26
N VAL A 20 -23.80 12.62 -6.23
CA VAL A 20 -22.74 11.60 -6.16
C VAL A 20 -21.36 12.25 -6.10
N TYR A 21 -21.13 13.31 -6.89
CA TYR A 21 -19.89 14.06 -6.88
C TYR A 21 -19.54 14.59 -5.49
N PHE A 22 -20.45 15.34 -4.85
CA PHE A 22 -20.18 15.93 -3.54
C PHE A 22 -20.03 14.89 -2.44
N ARG A 23 -20.84 13.82 -2.46
CA ARG A 23 -20.73 12.71 -1.52
C ARG A 23 -19.38 11.98 -1.68
N GLY A 24 -19.03 11.61 -2.91
CA GLY A 24 -17.78 10.92 -3.22
C GLY A 24 -16.55 11.75 -2.87
N ARG A 25 -16.58 13.05 -3.20
CA ARG A 25 -15.55 14.03 -2.82
C ARG A 25 -15.35 14.07 -1.31
N ARG A 26 -16.42 14.19 -0.53
CA ARG A 26 -16.34 14.23 0.94
C ARG A 26 -15.67 12.97 1.50
N ILE A 27 -16.08 11.79 1.00
CA ILE A 27 -15.52 10.50 1.44
C ILE A 27 -14.01 10.45 1.14
N ASN A 28 -13.60 10.74 -0.10
CA ASN A 28 -12.19 10.65 -0.47
C ASN A 28 -11.32 11.66 0.31
N LEU A 29 -11.81 12.89 0.53
CA LEU A 29 -11.08 13.89 1.32
C LEU A 29 -10.89 13.48 2.78
N VAL A 30 -11.93 12.90 3.40
CA VAL A 30 -11.84 12.38 4.77
C VAL A 30 -10.83 11.23 4.83
N LEU A 31 -10.92 10.27 3.91
CA LEU A 31 -9.95 9.17 3.84
C LEU A 31 -8.51 9.68 3.67
N MET A 32 -8.27 10.60 2.74
CA MET A 32 -6.94 11.20 2.55
C MET A 32 -6.43 11.83 3.85
N ARG A 33 -7.25 12.64 4.52
CA ARG A 33 -6.90 13.27 5.80
C ARG A 33 -6.56 12.23 6.87
N ASP A 34 -7.39 11.21 7.05
CA ASP A 34 -7.20 10.22 8.10
C ASP A 34 -5.91 9.41 7.87
N PHE A 35 -5.62 9.05 6.62
CA PHE A 35 -4.35 8.41 6.26
C PHE A 35 -3.16 9.32 6.52
N ILE A 36 -3.25 10.61 6.15
CA ILE A 36 -2.18 11.59 6.41
C ILE A 36 -1.90 11.67 7.91
N VAL A 37 -2.92 11.95 8.72
CA VAL A 37 -2.77 12.09 10.18
C VAL A 37 -2.20 10.82 10.78
N LYS A 38 -2.71 9.64 10.40
CA LYS A 38 -2.22 8.38 10.95
C LYS A 38 -0.78 8.08 10.54
N MET A 39 -0.40 8.31 9.28
CA MET A 39 0.96 8.10 8.80
C MET A 39 1.95 9.08 9.44
N GLU A 40 1.56 10.35 9.62
CA GLU A 40 2.37 11.34 10.33
C GLU A 40 2.57 10.94 11.80
N ASN A 41 1.53 10.47 12.49
CA ASN A 41 1.67 10.00 13.87
C ASN A 41 2.51 8.73 13.97
N LEU A 42 2.43 7.84 12.98
CA LEU A 42 3.21 6.60 12.99
C LEU A 42 4.69 6.84 12.72
N PHE A 43 5.05 7.73 11.79
CA PHE A 43 6.45 7.91 11.38
C PHE A 43 7.07 9.23 11.84
N GLU A 44 6.28 10.13 12.42
CA GLU A 44 6.64 11.41 13.06
C GLU A 44 7.62 12.28 12.22
N PRO A 45 7.47 12.38 10.89
CA PRO A 45 8.53 12.85 10.00
C PRO A 45 9.05 14.26 10.35
N SER A 46 10.36 14.44 10.23
CA SER A 46 11.03 15.75 10.40
C SER A 46 10.73 16.74 9.27
N ASP A 47 10.43 16.22 8.08
CA ASP A 47 10.04 16.99 6.90
C ASP A 47 9.10 16.16 6.03
N LYS A 48 8.18 16.83 5.31
CA LYS A 48 7.10 16.21 4.54
C LYS A 48 6.78 16.96 3.26
N GLU A 49 6.72 16.20 2.16
CA GLU A 49 6.32 16.69 0.85
C GLU A 49 5.09 15.90 0.35
N TYR A 50 4.14 16.59 -0.29
CA TYR A 50 2.94 15.98 -0.87
C TYR A 50 2.74 16.42 -2.31
N VAL A 51 2.49 15.44 -3.20
CA VAL A 51 2.18 15.64 -4.62
C VAL A 51 0.81 15.01 -4.91
N LEU A 52 -0.16 15.83 -5.30
CA LEU A 52 -1.51 15.36 -5.62
C LEU A 52 -1.54 14.56 -6.92
N LEU A 53 -2.28 13.45 -6.92
CA LEU A 53 -2.54 12.63 -8.09
C LEU A 53 -3.98 12.89 -8.55
N GLY A 54 -4.19 13.92 -9.38
CA GLY A 54 -5.52 14.22 -9.94
C GLY A 54 -6.55 14.69 -8.90
N TYR A 55 -6.11 15.51 -7.93
CA TYR A 55 -6.90 16.13 -6.86
C TYR A 55 -7.59 15.16 -5.88
N LEU A 56 -8.59 14.37 -6.31
CA LEU A 56 -9.40 13.49 -5.44
C LEU A 56 -9.06 12.00 -5.54
N VAL A 57 -8.15 11.63 -6.44
CA VAL A 57 -7.79 10.23 -6.71
C VAL A 57 -6.62 9.79 -5.84
N GLY A 58 -5.98 10.70 -5.12
CA GLY A 58 -4.96 10.38 -4.12
C GLY A 58 -3.76 11.32 -4.18
N PHE A 59 -2.65 10.87 -3.64
CA PHE A 59 -1.40 11.63 -3.59
C PHE A 59 -0.21 10.68 -3.40
N LYS A 60 0.98 11.20 -3.71
CA LYS A 60 2.27 10.66 -3.30
C LYS A 60 2.85 11.58 -2.24
N ALA A 61 3.41 11.01 -1.19
CA ALA A 61 4.05 11.73 -0.10
C ALA A 61 5.47 11.21 0.12
N LYS A 62 6.35 12.11 0.55
CA LYS A 62 7.72 11.79 0.94
C LYS A 62 7.99 12.36 2.32
N PHE A 63 8.41 11.49 3.23
CA PHE A 63 8.70 11.78 4.63
C PHE A 63 10.18 11.60 4.89
N LYS A 64 10.82 12.60 5.51
CA LYS A 64 12.18 12.47 6.04
C LYS A 64 12.12 12.02 7.49
N VAL A 65 12.66 10.85 7.80
CA VAL A 65 12.45 10.18 9.10
C VAL A 65 13.73 10.15 9.94
N MET A 66 14.85 9.69 9.37
CA MET A 66 16.18 9.63 10.03
C MET A 66 16.19 8.92 11.41
N ARG A 67 15.46 7.82 11.54
CA ARG A 67 15.43 6.95 12.73
C ARG A 67 14.99 5.54 12.38
N TRP A 68 15.15 4.59 13.31
CA TRP A 68 14.85 3.17 13.08
C TRP A 68 15.57 2.58 11.86
N ASN A 69 16.75 3.10 11.51
CA ASN A 69 17.46 2.77 10.27
C ASN A 69 16.74 3.18 8.97
N ILE A 70 15.86 4.18 9.02
CA ILE A 70 15.10 4.68 7.87
C ILE A 70 15.52 6.12 7.57
N SER A 71 15.98 6.40 6.35
CA SER A 71 16.29 7.76 5.91
C SER A 71 15.01 8.50 5.49
N ASP A 72 14.24 7.86 4.60
CA ASP A 72 13.09 8.45 3.95
C ASP A 72 11.99 7.40 3.77
N ILE A 73 10.74 7.84 3.83
CA ILE A 73 9.57 7.02 3.48
C ILE A 73 8.84 7.70 2.33
N THR A 74 8.73 7.01 1.21
CA THR A 74 7.83 7.40 0.13
C THR A 74 6.57 6.56 0.23
N TRP A 75 5.41 7.19 0.29
CA TRP A 75 4.14 6.47 0.29
C TRP A 75 3.15 7.09 -0.68
N MET A 76 2.25 6.28 -1.18
CA MET A 76 1.25 6.69 -2.17
C MET A 76 -0.09 6.07 -1.81
N LEU A 77 -1.09 6.92 -1.71
CA LEU A 77 -2.48 6.53 -1.54
C LEU A 77 -3.19 6.77 -2.87
N THR A 78 -3.84 5.75 -3.42
CA THR A 78 -4.73 5.90 -4.58
C THR A 78 -6.13 5.42 -4.22
N LEU A 79 -7.11 6.30 -4.36
CA LEU A 79 -8.50 6.04 -4.02
C LEU A 79 -9.33 5.80 -5.28
N LEU A 80 -10.35 4.94 -5.15
CA LEU A 80 -11.38 4.79 -6.16
C LEU A 80 -12.09 6.15 -6.38
N PRO A 81 -12.44 6.49 -7.63
CA PRO A 81 -13.02 7.78 -8.00
C PRO A 81 -14.51 7.85 -7.65
N ARG A 82 -14.83 7.86 -6.34
CA ARG A 82 -16.20 7.84 -5.81
C ARG A 82 -17.04 9.04 -6.24
N GLN A 83 -16.41 10.13 -6.65
CA GLN A 83 -17.06 11.33 -7.19
C GLN A 83 -17.62 11.14 -8.60
N SER A 84 -17.21 10.08 -9.31
CA SER A 84 -17.61 9.85 -10.70
C SER A 84 -18.73 8.82 -10.78
N LEU A 85 -19.97 9.27 -10.98
CA LEU A 85 -21.15 8.40 -11.06
C LEU A 85 -20.98 7.23 -12.04
N LEU A 86 -20.50 7.51 -13.25
CA LEU A 86 -20.38 6.52 -14.32
C LEU A 86 -19.10 5.69 -14.23
N TYR A 87 -17.99 6.28 -13.77
CA TYR A 87 -16.69 5.62 -13.78
C TYR A 87 -16.41 4.83 -12.50
N TYR A 88 -17.06 5.17 -11.38
CA TYR A 88 -16.88 4.46 -10.11
C TYR A 88 -17.25 2.97 -10.19
N PRO A 89 -18.37 2.55 -10.82
CA PRO A 89 -18.69 1.12 -10.99
C PRO A 89 -17.63 0.36 -11.77
N ILE A 90 -17.14 0.96 -12.87
CA ILE A 90 -16.07 0.39 -13.71
C ILE A 90 -14.78 0.24 -12.88
N SER A 91 -14.44 1.26 -12.09
CA SER A 91 -13.28 1.23 -11.20
C SER A 91 -13.42 0.17 -10.11
N LYS A 92 -14.61 -0.04 -9.56
CA LYS A 92 -14.86 -1.07 -8.54
C LYS A 92 -14.67 -2.48 -9.12
N LEU A 93 -15.03 -2.70 -10.39
CA LEU A 93 -14.83 -4.00 -11.05
C LEU A 93 -13.36 -4.25 -11.41
N THR A 94 -12.69 -3.23 -11.97
CA THR A 94 -11.31 -3.36 -12.50
C THR A 94 -10.24 -3.20 -11.42
N SER A 95 -10.36 -2.18 -10.58
CA SER A 95 -9.39 -1.84 -9.54
C SER A 95 -9.65 -2.49 -8.20
N LYS A 96 -10.90 -2.88 -7.91
CA LYS A 96 -11.40 -3.56 -6.71
C LYS A 96 -11.36 -2.76 -5.40
N PHE A 97 -10.23 -2.16 -5.07
CA PHE A 97 -10.00 -1.51 -3.78
C PHE A 97 -9.13 -0.25 -3.90
N ASP A 98 -9.20 0.60 -2.87
CA ASP A 98 -8.23 1.68 -2.67
C ASP A 98 -6.86 1.08 -2.33
N ARG A 99 -5.78 1.69 -2.79
CA ARG A 99 -4.43 1.12 -2.69
C ARG A 99 -3.51 2.00 -1.88
N LEU A 100 -2.68 1.36 -1.07
CA LEU A 100 -1.62 1.98 -0.31
C LEU A 100 -0.29 1.34 -0.70
N TYR A 101 0.67 2.20 -1.03
CA TYR A 101 2.05 1.82 -1.30
C TYR A 101 2.95 2.55 -0.31
N ILE A 102 3.88 1.85 0.32
CA ILE A 102 4.87 2.43 1.23
C ILE A 102 6.23 1.86 0.84
N SER A 103 7.23 2.72 0.74
CA SER A 103 8.63 2.35 0.52
C SER A 103 9.49 3.11 1.52
N ALA A 104 10.06 2.40 2.49
CA ALA A 104 11.00 2.91 3.46
C ALA A 104 12.43 2.64 2.99
N ARG A 105 13.18 3.69 2.70
CA ARG A 105 14.59 3.62 2.32
C ARG A 105 15.46 3.45 3.57
N LEU A 106 16.37 2.49 3.52
CA LEU A 106 17.19 2.09 4.66
C LEU A 106 18.58 2.73 4.64
N VAL A 107 19.06 3.12 5.84
CA VAL A 107 20.44 3.62 6.01
C VAL A 107 21.45 2.48 5.98
N PHE A 108 21.11 1.32 6.54
CA PHE A 108 21.84 0.06 6.45
C PHE A 108 20.93 -0.94 5.73
N GLY A 109 21.38 -1.44 4.58
CA GLY A 109 20.60 -2.34 3.73
C GLY A 109 20.54 -3.77 4.28
N PRO A 110 19.57 -4.57 3.84
CA PRO A 110 19.44 -5.96 4.26
C PRO A 110 20.53 -6.83 3.61
N ARG A 111 20.88 -7.94 4.27
CA ARG A 111 21.86 -8.92 3.77
C ARG A 111 21.36 -9.76 2.59
N ALA A 112 20.05 -9.81 2.40
CA ALA A 112 19.36 -10.65 1.43
C ALA A 112 18.02 -10.01 1.01
N THR A 113 17.39 -10.58 -0.02
CA THR A 113 16.12 -10.14 -0.58
C THR A 113 15.01 -11.12 -0.25
N VAL A 114 13.84 -10.62 0.17
CA VAL A 114 12.64 -11.42 0.44
C VAL A 114 11.42 -10.70 -0.10
N HIS A 115 10.57 -11.40 -0.86
CA HIS A 115 9.26 -10.92 -1.29
C HIS A 115 8.19 -11.88 -0.78
N LEU A 116 7.15 -11.34 -0.16
CA LEU A 116 5.92 -12.04 0.20
C LEU A 116 4.77 -11.46 -0.65
N ILE A 117 4.20 -12.24 -1.56
CA ILE A 117 3.21 -11.77 -2.54
C ILE A 117 1.94 -12.60 -2.43
N SER A 118 0.79 -11.97 -2.25
CA SER A 118 -0.47 -12.71 -2.19
C SER A 118 -0.85 -13.30 -3.54
N SER A 119 -1.44 -14.48 -3.55
CA SER A 119 -1.77 -15.19 -4.79
C SER A 119 -2.72 -14.41 -5.71
N ASP A 120 -3.58 -13.53 -5.17
CA ASP A 120 -4.50 -12.69 -5.97
C ASP A 120 -3.79 -11.61 -6.80
N VAL A 121 -2.56 -11.22 -6.46
CA VAL A 121 -1.77 -10.23 -7.21
C VAL A 121 -0.48 -10.79 -7.80
N TYR A 122 -0.12 -12.04 -7.47
CA TYR A 122 1.16 -12.67 -7.84
C TYR A 122 1.52 -12.47 -9.32
N ARG A 123 0.63 -12.87 -10.24
CA ARG A 123 0.88 -12.76 -11.69
C ARG A 123 1.18 -11.33 -12.13
N LYS A 124 0.57 -10.32 -11.53
CA LYS A 124 0.80 -8.92 -11.89
C LYS A 124 2.11 -8.39 -11.29
N VAL A 125 2.44 -8.81 -10.07
CA VAL A 125 3.59 -8.32 -9.32
C VAL A 125 4.89 -8.99 -9.78
N ILE A 126 4.87 -10.29 -10.08
CA ILE A 126 6.09 -11.04 -10.42
C ILE A 126 6.83 -10.47 -11.64
N HIS A 127 6.10 -9.98 -12.64
CA HIS A 127 6.69 -9.34 -13.83
C HIS A 127 7.38 -7.99 -13.55
N GLN A 128 7.17 -7.41 -12.37
CA GLN A 128 7.79 -6.15 -11.95
C GLN A 128 9.05 -6.37 -11.10
N ILE A 129 9.30 -7.61 -10.66
CA ILE A 129 10.47 -7.99 -9.86
C ILE A 129 11.55 -8.45 -10.83
N LYS A 130 12.57 -7.62 -11.05
CA LYS A 130 13.64 -7.91 -12.02
C LYS A 130 14.45 -9.14 -11.64
N GLU A 131 14.56 -9.35 -10.34
CA GLU A 131 15.38 -10.37 -9.69
C GLU A 131 14.67 -11.74 -9.62
N ALA A 132 13.39 -11.80 -10.01
CA ALA A 132 12.54 -12.97 -9.81
C ALA A 132 13.06 -14.26 -10.45
N SER A 133 13.85 -14.16 -11.53
CA SER A 133 14.35 -15.32 -12.28
C SER A 133 15.35 -16.17 -11.52
N TYR A 134 16.02 -15.62 -10.49
CA TYR A 134 17.03 -16.31 -9.70
C TYR A 134 16.69 -16.43 -8.21
N LEU A 135 15.53 -15.92 -7.78
CA LEU A 135 15.05 -16.12 -6.42
C LEU A 135 14.44 -17.51 -6.26
N SER A 136 14.72 -18.16 -5.13
CA SER A 136 14.01 -19.37 -4.73
C SER A 136 12.55 -19.04 -4.46
N HIS A 137 11.63 -19.93 -4.83
CA HIS A 137 10.19 -19.73 -4.67
C HIS A 137 9.57 -20.85 -3.84
N VAL A 138 8.80 -20.47 -2.82
CA VAL A 138 7.94 -21.38 -2.05
C VAL A 138 6.56 -20.76 -1.86
N THR A 139 5.54 -21.57 -1.68
CA THR A 139 4.19 -21.12 -1.32
C THR A 139 3.94 -21.42 0.14
N THR A 140 3.34 -20.47 0.86
CA THR A 140 2.95 -20.64 2.26
C THR A 140 1.55 -20.09 2.49
N THR A 141 0.91 -20.52 3.57
CA THR A 141 -0.40 -20.03 4.00
C THR A 141 -0.25 -19.35 5.35
N ILE A 142 -0.59 -18.05 5.41
CA ILE A 142 -0.55 -17.26 6.64
C ILE A 142 -1.91 -16.60 6.82
N GLY A 143 -2.54 -16.77 7.99
CA GLY A 143 -3.88 -16.23 8.24
C GLY A 143 -4.97 -16.76 7.30
N GLY A 144 -4.84 -18.01 6.83
CA GLY A 144 -5.76 -18.60 5.85
C GLY A 144 -5.63 -18.04 4.42
N LYS A 145 -4.64 -17.18 4.16
CA LYS A 145 -4.37 -16.61 2.84
C LYS A 145 -3.07 -17.17 2.27
N VAL A 146 -3.10 -17.49 0.98
CA VAL A 146 -1.95 -18.08 0.27
C VAL A 146 -1.02 -16.98 -0.24
N PHE A 147 0.27 -17.16 0.01
CA PHE A 147 1.34 -16.28 -0.41
C PHE A 147 2.45 -17.04 -1.13
N HIS A 148 3.04 -16.36 -2.12
CA HIS A 148 4.27 -16.75 -2.79
C HIS A 148 5.43 -16.02 -2.10
N VAL A 149 6.40 -16.76 -1.60
CA VAL A 149 7.61 -16.25 -0.96
C VAL A 149 8.77 -16.43 -1.93
N LEU A 150 9.38 -15.33 -2.37
CA LEU A 150 10.60 -15.34 -3.17
C LEU A 150 11.78 -14.87 -2.31
N TYR A 151 12.91 -15.57 -2.35
CA TYR A 151 14.05 -15.25 -1.48
C TYR A 151 15.39 -15.74 -2.05
N ASP A 152 16.49 -15.10 -1.65
CA ASP A 152 17.87 -15.56 -1.93
C ASP A 152 18.60 -16.14 -0.70
N ASP A 153 18.10 -15.92 0.53
CA ASP A 153 18.63 -16.49 1.78
C ASP A 153 17.50 -17.03 2.66
N ALA A 154 17.52 -18.33 2.97
CA ALA A 154 16.47 -18.99 3.73
C ALA A 154 16.38 -18.53 5.19
N ARG A 155 17.52 -18.26 5.84
CA ARG A 155 17.54 -17.81 7.25
C ARG A 155 16.96 -16.41 7.36
N PHE A 156 17.32 -15.51 6.44
CA PHE A 156 16.81 -14.15 6.40
C PHE A 156 15.32 -14.12 6.05
N ARG A 157 14.87 -14.99 5.15
CA ARG A 157 13.43 -15.22 4.92
C ARG A 157 12.71 -15.55 6.21
N ASP A 158 13.22 -16.50 7.00
CA ASP A 158 12.57 -16.92 8.24
C ASP A 158 12.55 -15.77 9.27
N GLU A 159 13.66 -15.03 9.41
CA GLU A 159 13.72 -13.81 10.24
C GLU A 159 12.64 -12.78 9.83
N VAL A 160 12.45 -12.55 8.53
CA VAL A 160 11.44 -11.61 8.02
C VAL A 160 10.02 -12.13 8.28
N LEU A 161 9.76 -13.42 8.07
CA LEU A 161 8.47 -14.05 8.33
C LEU A 161 8.12 -14.00 9.84
N ASP A 162 9.10 -14.17 10.72
CA ASP A 162 8.92 -14.04 12.17
C ASP A 162 8.56 -12.61 12.59
N VAL A 163 9.13 -11.58 11.94
CA VAL A 163 8.72 -10.19 12.18
C VAL A 163 7.30 -9.94 11.67
N ILE A 164 6.94 -10.49 10.51
CA ILE A 164 5.58 -10.40 9.96
C ILE A 164 4.58 -11.02 10.94
N GLU A 165 4.82 -12.24 11.40
CA GLU A 165 3.92 -12.92 12.33
C GLU A 165 3.72 -12.12 13.62
N ARG A 166 4.80 -11.59 14.20
CA ARG A 166 4.74 -10.77 15.42
C ARG A 166 3.97 -9.46 15.24
N CYS A 167 4.10 -8.79 14.09
CA CYS A 167 3.50 -7.47 13.88
C CYS A 167 2.05 -7.56 13.37
N PHE A 168 1.73 -8.57 12.57
CA PHE A 168 0.40 -8.75 11.99
C PHE A 168 -0.49 -9.73 12.78
N GLY A 169 0.07 -10.51 13.70
CA GLY A 169 -0.68 -11.49 14.49
C GLY A 169 -1.41 -12.52 13.63
N GLY A 170 -0.83 -12.86 12.47
CA GLY A 170 -1.44 -13.73 11.47
C GLY A 170 -2.52 -13.08 10.58
N ASP A 171 -2.99 -11.85 10.83
CA ASP A 171 -4.02 -11.22 9.98
C ASP A 171 -3.40 -10.38 8.85
N LEU A 172 -3.29 -11.00 7.67
CA LEU A 172 -2.71 -10.39 6.46
C LEU A 172 -3.74 -10.16 5.35
N ARG A 173 -5.03 -10.05 5.71
CA ARG A 173 -6.13 -9.99 4.73
C ARG A 173 -5.95 -8.87 3.70
N TYR A 174 -5.47 -7.71 4.13
CA TYR A 174 -5.27 -6.53 3.28
C TYR A 174 -3.89 -6.44 2.64
N LEU A 175 -2.91 -7.22 3.10
CA LEU A 175 -1.56 -7.20 2.53
C LEU A 175 -1.58 -7.85 1.14
N LYS A 176 -0.96 -7.22 0.15
CA LYS A 176 -0.88 -7.73 -1.22
C LYS A 176 0.56 -8.09 -1.62
N HIS A 177 1.51 -7.25 -1.24
CA HIS A 177 2.93 -7.50 -1.48
C HIS A 177 3.77 -6.80 -0.41
N LEU A 178 4.72 -7.52 0.16
CA LEU A 178 5.75 -7.01 1.03
C LEU A 178 7.10 -7.42 0.45
N ALA A 179 8.06 -6.51 0.39
CA ALA A 179 9.41 -6.82 -0.05
C ALA A 179 10.45 -6.17 0.86
N VAL A 180 11.54 -6.88 1.05
CA VAL A 180 12.77 -6.42 1.70
C VAL A 180 13.83 -6.57 0.62
N ASN A 181 14.23 -5.46 0.00
CA ASN A 181 15.09 -5.50 -1.18
C ASN A 181 16.51 -5.09 -0.81
N ARG A 182 17.47 -5.97 -1.11
CA ARG A 182 18.91 -5.67 -0.96
C ARG A 182 19.39 -4.64 -1.97
N GLU A 183 19.04 -4.81 -3.25
CA GLU A 183 19.49 -3.92 -4.33
C GLU A 183 18.97 -2.48 -4.15
N TYR A 184 17.67 -2.32 -3.93
CA TYR A 184 17.04 -1.00 -3.72
C TYR A 184 17.20 -0.46 -2.30
N ARG A 185 17.77 -1.24 -1.37
CA ARG A 185 17.93 -0.92 0.05
C ARG A 185 16.66 -0.35 0.67
N ASN A 186 15.54 -1.04 0.47
CA ASN A 186 14.25 -0.58 0.96
C ASN A 186 13.39 -1.72 1.50
N ILE A 187 12.46 -1.35 2.36
CA ILE A 187 11.29 -2.16 2.70
C ILE A 187 10.12 -1.57 1.93
N TYR A 188 9.43 -2.40 1.16
CA TYR A 188 8.28 -2.01 0.36
C TYR A 188 7.04 -2.77 0.80
N VAL A 189 5.91 -2.08 0.87
CA VAL A 189 4.61 -2.64 1.21
C VAL A 189 3.57 -2.10 0.23
N PHE A 190 2.78 -3.01 -0.33
CA PHE A 190 1.56 -2.75 -1.06
C PHE A 190 0.40 -3.47 -0.37
N SER A 191 -0.63 -2.71 -0.01
CA SER A 191 -1.85 -3.22 0.63
C SER A 191 -3.11 -2.56 0.08
N GLU A 192 -4.27 -3.11 0.44
CA GLU A 192 -5.49 -2.33 0.43
C GLU A 192 -5.36 -1.16 1.41
N ALA A 193 -5.86 0.01 1.04
CA ALA A 193 -5.83 1.18 1.89
C ALA A 193 -6.90 1.08 2.98
N ARG A 194 -6.56 0.43 4.10
CA ARG A 194 -7.36 0.37 5.33
C ARG A 194 -6.62 1.01 6.49
N LEU A 195 -7.29 1.84 7.29
CA LEU A 195 -6.66 2.48 8.45
C LEU A 195 -6.24 1.44 9.49
N GLU A 196 -6.99 0.35 9.66
CA GLU A 196 -6.74 -0.68 10.66
C GLU A 196 -5.40 -1.40 10.47
N VAL A 197 -4.93 -1.58 9.23
CA VAL A 197 -3.67 -2.29 8.95
C VAL A 197 -2.42 -1.40 9.06
N LEU A 198 -2.58 -0.07 9.09
CA LEU A 198 -1.45 0.86 9.09
C LEU A 198 -0.52 0.70 10.29
N GLY A 199 -1.06 0.36 11.47
CA GLY A 199 -0.26 0.14 12.67
C GLY A 199 0.72 -1.01 12.48
N ALA A 200 0.18 -2.20 12.17
CA ALA A 200 0.96 -3.40 11.90
C ALA A 200 2.01 -3.21 10.80
N VAL A 201 1.65 -2.50 9.71
CA VAL A 201 2.59 -2.18 8.63
C VAL A 201 3.73 -1.29 9.10
N ALA A 202 3.43 -0.23 9.87
CA ALA A 202 4.44 0.66 10.40
C ALA A 202 5.35 -0.04 11.40
N ASP A 203 4.79 -0.85 12.29
CA ASP A 203 5.54 -1.63 13.27
C ASP A 203 6.46 -2.64 12.58
N PHE A 204 5.96 -3.37 11.58
CA PHE A 204 6.77 -4.24 10.74
C PHE A 204 7.96 -3.49 10.11
N ILE A 205 7.71 -2.34 9.48
CA ILE A 205 8.75 -1.53 8.84
C ILE A 205 9.80 -1.09 9.89
N LYS A 206 9.38 -0.57 11.04
CA LYS A 206 10.29 -0.05 12.08
C LYS A 206 11.10 -1.15 12.74
N VAL A 207 10.45 -2.26 13.12
CA VAL A 207 11.09 -3.40 13.80
C VAL A 207 12.11 -4.03 12.86
N LEU A 208 11.72 -4.32 11.61
CA LEU A 208 12.63 -4.92 10.65
C LEU A 208 13.76 -3.96 10.29
N ALA A 209 13.48 -2.68 10.01
CA ALA A 209 14.54 -1.74 9.68
C ALA A 209 15.57 -1.63 10.82
N SER A 210 15.11 -1.54 12.07
CA SER A 210 15.98 -1.45 13.25
C SER A 210 16.83 -2.72 13.44
N SER A 211 16.32 -3.91 13.11
CA SER A 211 17.08 -5.16 13.25
C SER A 211 18.19 -5.32 12.21
N LEU A 212 18.21 -4.48 11.16
CA LEU A 212 19.25 -4.50 10.12
C LEU A 212 20.48 -3.65 10.47
N VAL A 213 20.46 -2.92 11.59
CA VAL A 213 21.63 -2.16 12.05
C VAL A 213 22.72 -3.13 12.50
N PRO A 214 23.97 -3.01 11.98
CA PRO A 214 25.07 -3.85 12.43
C PRO A 214 25.32 -3.69 13.93
N ARG A 215 25.62 -4.78 14.64
CA ARG A 215 26.02 -4.72 16.05
C ARG A 215 27.37 -3.98 16.15
N GLY A 216 27.42 -2.89 16.92
CA GLY A 216 28.63 -2.10 17.14
C GLY A 216 28.64 -0.71 16.50
N VAL A 217 27.51 -0.25 15.95
CA VAL A 217 27.25 1.14 15.53
C VAL A 217 26.30 1.81 16.51
#